data_AF-A0A3D1SGZ2-F1
#
_entry.id   AF-A0A3D1SGZ2-F1
#
_cell.length_a   1.000
_cell.length_b   1.000
_cell.length_c   1.000
_cell.angle_alpha   90.00
_cell.angle_beta   90.00
_cell.angle_gamma   90.00
#
_symmetry.space_group_name_H-M   'P 1'
#
loop_
_entity.id
_entity.type
_entity.pdbx_description
1 polymer ?
#
loop_
_entity_poly.entity_id
_entity_poly.type
_entity_poly.pdbx_seq_one_letter_code
_entity_poly.pdbx_strand_id
1 'polypeptide(L)'
;ARKAVAESTILLTNDGVLPLAPSVKRVAIIGPGADDERLLQGDYHYPAHLELVYAAPANIEVAELLVPQAAGSYAPGPYYTPHITPLVGLRAALGNEVEVGYSKGCEVMGDDRSGFVEAIQVTCDADVAVVVVAGRSGLLRPVTVGEGNDATNLDLTGVQQELVEALAETGTPLVVVILSGRVHTLTSIARRANALLQVFPPGEEGGNGLADVLTGKVNPSGRLPVSLPHSVGQVPNHVGHRAGGDRAMFFGDYIDSPTSPLFAFGHGLSYSAFAYRNLTVQAKRTTEPIEVAIEVQNTGEREGDEVVQLYCCDLVASVARPNRMLLGFARLSLAPGQARRVTFTVHPSRLAFYNPHMRFVTEPGAFTFSIGTSSADIRAEKTVTLDGPVAAYLQREIIATQLDIA
;
A
#
# COMPACT_ATOMS: atom_id res chain seq x y z
N ALA A 1 -17.15 5.74 3.97
CA ALA A 1 -15.74 5.57 4.33
C ALA A 1 -15.35 4.11 4.62
N ARG A 2 -16.03 3.40 5.53
CA ARG A 2 -15.68 2.02 5.99
C ARG A 2 -15.27 1.03 4.89
N LYS A 3 -16.09 0.88 3.84
CA LYS A 3 -15.80 -0.01 2.70
C LYS A 3 -14.47 0.35 2.01
N ALA A 4 -14.22 1.64 1.80
CA ALA A 4 -12.98 2.08 1.18
C ALA A 4 -11.76 1.78 2.05
N VAL A 5 -11.86 1.86 3.38
CA VAL A 5 -10.78 1.46 4.30
C VAL A 5 -10.48 -0.03 4.16
N ALA A 6 -11.51 -0.88 4.16
CA ALA A 6 -11.33 -2.32 4.00
C ALA A 6 -10.71 -2.68 2.63
N GLU A 7 -11.15 -2.04 1.54
CA GLU A 7 -10.61 -2.25 0.18
C GLU A 7 -9.20 -1.66 -0.05
N SER A 8 -8.78 -0.68 0.78
CA SER A 8 -7.46 -0.05 0.71
C SER A 8 -6.48 -0.57 1.75
N THR A 9 -6.92 -1.41 2.68
CA THR A 9 -6.05 -2.13 3.62
C THR A 9 -5.28 -3.20 2.85
N ILE A 10 -3.94 -3.14 2.95
CA ILE A 10 -3.05 -4.01 2.18
C ILE A 10 -2.40 -5.02 3.13
N LEU A 11 -2.75 -6.29 2.96
CA LEU A 11 -2.07 -7.38 3.66
C LEU A 11 -0.74 -7.68 2.95
N LEU A 12 0.39 -7.39 3.60
CA LEU A 12 1.72 -7.54 3.03
C LEU A 12 2.28 -8.95 3.23
N THR A 13 2.15 -9.49 4.44
CA THR A 13 2.51 -10.87 4.80
C THR A 13 1.45 -11.45 5.74
N ASN A 14 1.31 -12.78 5.73
CA ASN A 14 0.45 -13.52 6.63
C ASN A 14 0.88 -14.99 6.67
N ASP A 15 1.22 -15.50 7.84
CA ASP A 15 1.60 -16.91 8.05
C ASP A 15 0.40 -17.80 8.42
N GLY A 16 -0.81 -17.24 8.43
CA GLY A 16 -2.05 -17.93 8.80
C GLY A 16 -2.68 -17.40 10.09
N VAL A 17 -2.04 -16.47 10.81
CA VAL A 17 -2.63 -15.81 11.99
C VAL A 17 -3.88 -14.99 11.66
N LEU A 18 -3.99 -14.47 10.43
CA LEU A 18 -5.17 -13.76 9.95
C LEU A 18 -5.98 -14.58 8.93
N PRO A 19 -7.32 -14.46 8.92
CA PRO A 19 -8.14 -13.64 9.83
C PRO A 19 -8.16 -14.19 11.25
N LEU A 20 -8.43 -13.32 12.24
CA LEU A 20 -8.51 -13.70 13.65
C LEU A 20 -9.50 -14.87 13.83
N ALA A 21 -9.03 -15.95 14.44
CA ALA A 21 -9.81 -17.16 14.59
C ALA A 21 -11.00 -16.95 15.56
N PRO A 22 -12.17 -17.57 15.34
CA PRO A 22 -13.29 -17.51 16.27
C PRO A 22 -12.98 -18.08 17.68
N SER A 23 -11.90 -18.86 17.80
CA SER A 23 -11.44 -19.43 19.06
C SER A 23 -10.67 -18.44 19.94
N VAL A 24 -10.25 -17.29 19.41
CA VAL A 24 -9.53 -16.27 20.18
C VAL A 24 -10.41 -15.75 21.32
N LYS A 25 -9.86 -15.69 22.52
CA LYS A 25 -10.54 -15.22 23.74
C LYS A 25 -9.92 -13.95 24.30
N ARG A 26 -8.63 -13.72 24.05
CA ARG A 26 -7.90 -12.52 24.49
C ARG A 26 -7.12 -11.92 23.33
N VAL A 27 -7.39 -10.67 23.04
CA VAL A 27 -6.66 -9.88 22.03
C VAL A 27 -5.97 -8.72 22.73
N ALA A 28 -4.67 -8.58 22.52
CA ALA A 28 -3.96 -7.35 22.86
C ALA A 28 -4.03 -6.39 21.68
N ILE A 29 -4.29 -5.11 21.92
CA ILE A 29 -4.08 -4.06 20.93
C ILE A 29 -3.15 -3.00 21.49
N ILE A 30 -2.04 -2.78 20.78
CA ILE A 30 -0.90 -2.07 21.31
C ILE A 30 -0.39 -1.03 20.32
N GLY A 31 0.24 0.03 20.82
CA GLY A 31 1.01 0.96 20.01
C GLY A 31 0.36 2.34 19.93
N PRO A 32 1.13 3.36 19.51
CA PRO A 32 0.65 4.74 19.48
C PRO A 32 -0.53 4.96 18.54
N GLY A 33 -0.66 4.14 17.48
CA GLY A 33 -1.75 4.22 16.51
C GLY A 33 -3.04 3.51 16.93
N ALA A 34 -3.05 2.82 18.08
CA ALA A 34 -4.18 1.97 18.46
C ALA A 34 -5.42 2.76 18.89
N ASP A 35 -5.26 3.90 19.57
CA ASP A 35 -6.38 4.68 20.12
C ASP A 35 -6.17 6.20 20.04
N ASP A 36 -5.62 6.68 18.93
CA ASP A 36 -5.45 8.12 18.67
C ASP A 36 -6.15 8.51 17.36
N GLU A 37 -7.25 9.26 17.47
CA GLU A 37 -8.02 9.75 16.32
C GLU A 37 -7.20 10.64 15.37
N ARG A 38 -6.23 11.40 15.92
CA ARG A 38 -5.44 12.35 15.13
C ARG A 38 -4.49 11.65 14.17
N LEU A 39 -4.07 10.43 14.49
CA LEU A 39 -3.19 9.62 13.65
C LEU A 39 -3.92 9.01 12.45
N LEU A 40 -5.24 8.91 12.49
CA LEU A 40 -6.06 8.43 11.37
C LEU A 40 -6.16 9.42 10.21
N GLN A 41 -5.71 10.65 10.43
CA GLN A 41 -5.88 11.77 9.52
C GLN A 41 -4.64 11.97 8.64
N GLY A 42 -4.89 12.24 7.36
CA GLY A 42 -3.86 12.73 6.43
C GLY A 42 -3.56 14.22 6.66
N ASP A 43 -2.55 14.73 5.97
CA ASP A 43 -2.11 16.12 6.07
C ASP A 43 -3.25 17.11 5.77
N TYR A 44 -3.92 16.97 4.61
CA TYR A 44 -5.04 17.84 4.20
C TYR A 44 -6.38 17.49 4.86
N HIS A 45 -6.38 16.88 6.04
CA HIS A 45 -7.56 16.78 6.87
C HIS A 45 -7.71 18.09 7.68
N TYR A 46 -8.90 18.69 7.71
CA TYR A 46 -9.10 20.05 8.26
C TYR A 46 -8.48 20.27 9.67
N PRO A 47 -8.76 19.40 10.65
CA PRO A 47 -8.04 19.29 11.91
C PRO A 47 -6.51 19.41 11.88
N ALA A 48 -5.82 18.72 10.97
CA ALA A 48 -4.36 18.65 10.88
C ALA A 48 -3.75 19.98 10.41
N HIS A 49 -4.51 20.77 9.67
CA HIS A 49 -4.11 22.13 9.26
C HIS A 49 -4.51 23.17 10.29
N LEU A 50 -5.66 23.00 10.97
CA LEU A 50 -6.08 23.92 12.03
C LEU A 50 -5.10 23.97 13.20
N GLU A 51 -4.34 22.90 13.48
CA GLU A 51 -3.27 22.93 14.48
C GLU A 51 -2.30 24.10 14.25
N LEU A 52 -2.00 24.44 13.00
CA LEU A 52 -1.15 25.58 12.66
C LEU A 52 -1.78 26.92 13.09
N VAL A 53 -3.10 27.07 12.93
CA VAL A 53 -3.83 28.30 13.28
C VAL A 53 -3.93 28.51 14.79
N TYR A 54 -4.03 27.43 15.56
CA TYR A 54 -4.24 27.49 17.02
C TYR A 54 -2.95 27.38 17.83
N ALA A 55 -2.02 26.52 17.41
CA ALA A 55 -0.87 26.13 18.22
C ALA A 55 0.48 26.65 17.69
N ALA A 56 0.52 27.21 16.48
CA ALA A 56 1.76 27.78 15.98
C ALA A 56 2.08 29.13 16.67
N PRO A 57 3.37 29.44 16.91
CA PRO A 57 3.80 30.77 17.32
C PRO A 57 3.22 31.89 16.44
N ALA A 58 2.92 33.04 17.05
CA ALA A 58 2.51 34.22 16.29
C ALA A 58 3.61 34.65 15.30
N ASN A 59 3.21 35.12 14.11
CA ASN A 59 4.09 35.60 13.02
C ASN A 59 4.93 34.54 12.32
N ILE A 60 4.45 33.30 12.20
CA ILE A 60 5.04 32.36 11.24
C ILE A 60 4.61 32.80 9.83
N GLU A 61 5.61 33.14 9.01
CA GLU A 61 5.46 33.32 7.57
C GLU A 61 5.57 31.96 6.89
N VAL A 62 4.50 31.53 6.22
CA VAL A 62 4.53 30.37 5.32
C VAL A 62 4.35 30.90 3.91
N ALA A 63 5.38 30.79 3.07
CA ALA A 63 5.36 31.28 1.69
C ALA A 63 4.87 32.75 1.55
N GLU A 64 5.39 33.65 2.40
CA GLU A 64 5.03 35.08 2.45
C GLU A 64 3.57 35.37 2.85
N LEU A 65 2.82 34.35 3.28
CA LEU A 65 1.47 34.49 3.84
C LEU A 65 1.55 34.49 5.37
N LEU A 66 0.93 35.51 5.97
CA LEU A 66 0.71 35.60 7.42
C LEU A 66 -0.34 34.56 7.80
N VAL A 67 0.07 33.54 8.57
CA VAL A 67 -0.87 32.54 9.09
C VAL A 67 -1.75 33.20 10.16
N PRO A 68 -3.08 33.17 10.04
CA PRO A 68 -3.97 33.69 11.08
C PRO A 68 -3.75 32.94 12.40
N GLN A 69 -3.74 33.66 13.52
CA GLN A 69 -3.64 33.08 14.87
C GLN A 69 -4.99 33.21 15.58
N ALA A 70 -5.64 32.10 15.91
CA ALA A 70 -7.01 32.11 16.44
C ALA A 70 -7.11 32.31 17.97
N ALA A 71 -5.98 32.26 18.68
CA ALA A 71 -5.86 32.24 20.14
C ALA A 71 -6.64 31.11 20.84
N GLY A 72 -6.22 30.75 22.05
CA GLY A 72 -6.90 29.72 22.85
C GLY A 72 -6.57 28.27 22.47
N SER A 73 -7.33 27.33 23.03
CA SER A 73 -7.14 25.90 22.82
C SER A 73 -7.65 25.45 21.45
N TYR A 74 -6.95 24.48 20.85
CA TYR A 74 -7.38 23.84 19.62
C TYR A 74 -8.81 23.29 19.75
N ALA A 75 -9.64 23.59 18.75
CA ALA A 75 -10.97 23.01 18.59
C ALA A 75 -11.18 22.67 17.11
N PRO A 76 -11.52 21.41 16.77
CA PRO A 76 -11.67 21.00 15.37
C PRO A 76 -12.97 21.54 14.72
N GLY A 77 -13.79 22.25 15.49
CA GLY A 77 -15.01 22.91 15.04
C GLY A 77 -16.25 22.00 15.02
N PRO A 78 -17.44 22.57 14.80
CA PRO A 78 -18.71 21.85 14.88
C PRO A 78 -18.95 20.84 13.74
N TYR A 79 -18.11 20.87 12.70
CA TYR A 79 -18.19 19.98 11.53
C TYR A 79 -17.14 18.86 11.58
N TYR A 80 -16.39 18.73 12.68
CA TYR A 80 -15.47 17.62 12.86
C TYR A 80 -16.25 16.31 12.95
N THR A 81 -15.94 15.38 12.06
CA THR A 81 -16.52 14.04 12.12
C THR A 81 -15.66 13.18 13.05
N PRO A 82 -16.24 12.61 14.13
CA PRO A 82 -15.50 11.73 15.03
C PRO A 82 -14.89 10.55 14.28
N HIS A 83 -13.66 10.19 14.63
CA HIS A 83 -12.99 9.05 14.01
C HIS A 83 -13.10 7.82 14.90
N ILE A 84 -13.33 6.66 14.29
CA ILE A 84 -13.30 5.38 15.00
C ILE A 84 -11.88 4.84 14.99
N THR A 85 -11.25 4.77 16.16
CA THR A 85 -9.89 4.23 16.34
C THR A 85 -9.84 2.72 16.14
N PRO A 86 -8.66 2.14 15.83
CA PRO A 86 -8.46 0.69 15.79
C PRO A 86 -8.96 -0.04 17.05
N LEU A 87 -8.69 0.51 18.24
CA LEU A 87 -9.16 -0.05 19.52
C LEU A 87 -10.69 -0.10 19.57
N VAL A 88 -11.36 1.01 19.28
CA VAL A 88 -12.83 1.10 19.33
C VAL A 88 -13.46 0.18 18.28
N GLY A 89 -12.95 0.23 17.04
CA GLY A 89 -13.47 -0.59 15.94
C GLY A 89 -13.30 -2.10 16.19
N LEU A 90 -12.14 -2.51 16.70
CA LEU A 90 -11.86 -3.92 16.99
C LEU A 90 -12.68 -4.43 18.18
N ARG A 91 -12.80 -3.65 19.26
CA ARG A 91 -13.70 -3.98 20.40
C ARG A 91 -15.14 -4.17 19.93
N ALA A 92 -15.64 -3.26 19.10
CA ALA A 92 -17.00 -3.36 18.57
C ALA A 92 -17.19 -4.61 17.68
N ALA A 93 -16.18 -4.98 16.89
CA ALA A 93 -16.25 -6.14 16.01
C ALA A 93 -16.14 -7.49 16.76
N LEU A 94 -15.35 -7.55 17.84
CA LEU A 94 -15.17 -8.76 18.64
C LEU A 94 -16.29 -8.98 19.67
N GLY A 95 -17.00 -7.91 20.05
CA GLY A 95 -18.08 -7.96 21.03
C GLY A 95 -17.57 -8.21 22.46
N ASN A 96 -18.48 -8.57 23.37
CA ASN A 96 -18.19 -8.69 24.80
C ASN A 96 -17.62 -10.08 25.21
N GLU A 97 -17.52 -11.03 24.27
CA GLU A 97 -17.06 -12.40 24.55
C GLU A 97 -15.54 -12.56 24.44
N VAL A 98 -14.86 -11.57 23.85
CA VAL A 98 -13.40 -11.53 23.71
C VAL A 98 -12.88 -10.39 24.56
N GLU A 99 -11.95 -10.69 25.45
CA GLU A 99 -11.28 -9.69 26.27
C GLU A 99 -10.26 -8.93 25.40
N VAL A 100 -10.31 -7.60 25.45
CA VAL A 100 -9.41 -6.72 24.69
C VAL A 100 -8.54 -5.92 25.64
N GLY A 101 -7.30 -6.40 25.82
CA GLY A 101 -6.24 -5.69 26.52
C GLY A 101 -5.69 -4.56 25.65
N TYR A 102 -5.35 -3.43 26.27
CA TYR A 102 -4.80 -2.26 25.58
C TYR A 102 -3.58 -1.73 26.32
N SER A 103 -2.55 -1.35 25.56
CA SER A 103 -1.48 -0.50 26.07
C SER A 103 -0.95 0.38 24.94
N LYS A 104 -0.70 1.67 25.22
CA LYS A 104 -0.11 2.57 24.22
C LYS A 104 1.32 2.14 23.85
N GLY A 105 2.07 1.60 24.82
CA GLY A 105 3.45 1.16 24.66
C GLY A 105 4.47 2.31 24.52
N CYS A 106 4.31 3.17 23.51
CA CYS A 106 5.17 4.33 23.29
C CYS A 106 4.44 5.45 22.53
N GLU A 107 5.11 6.59 22.38
CA GLU A 107 4.69 7.67 21.48
C GLU A 107 5.14 7.43 20.03
N VAL A 108 4.56 8.16 19.07
CA VAL A 108 5.00 8.13 17.64
C VAL A 108 6.44 8.62 17.47
N MET A 109 6.87 9.53 18.33
CA MET A 109 8.21 10.13 18.35
C MET A 109 8.70 10.18 19.79
N GLY A 110 10.02 10.17 19.98
CA GLY A 110 10.66 10.17 21.30
C GLY A 110 11.27 8.82 21.66
N ASP A 111 12.00 8.80 22.77
CA ASP A 111 12.82 7.68 23.24
C ASP A 111 12.30 7.03 24.54
N ASP A 112 11.12 7.46 25.02
CA ASP A 112 10.51 6.90 26.22
C ASP A 112 10.03 5.46 25.98
N ARG A 113 10.57 4.54 26.80
CA ARG A 113 10.28 3.11 26.80
C ARG A 113 9.51 2.67 28.05
N SER A 114 9.08 3.61 28.89
CA SER A 114 8.40 3.33 30.16
C SER A 114 7.14 2.47 29.98
N GLY A 115 6.42 2.62 28.87
CA GLY A 115 5.23 1.83 28.53
C GLY A 115 5.51 0.42 28.00
N PHE A 116 6.78 0.05 27.75
CA PHE A 116 7.10 -1.28 27.19
C PHE A 116 6.73 -2.41 28.15
N VAL A 117 6.92 -2.20 29.46
CA VAL A 117 6.65 -3.23 30.47
C VAL A 117 5.17 -3.62 30.45
N GLU A 118 4.27 -2.64 30.41
CA GLU A 118 2.83 -2.88 30.31
C GLU A 118 2.47 -3.53 28.97
N ALA A 119 3.01 -3.02 27.85
CA ALA A 119 2.75 -3.57 26.53
C ALA A 119 3.17 -5.05 26.39
N ILE A 120 4.32 -5.42 26.96
CA ILE A 120 4.81 -6.80 27.01
C ILE A 120 3.88 -7.66 27.86
N GLN A 121 3.44 -7.18 29.03
CA GLN A 121 2.53 -7.91 29.91
C GLN A 121 1.19 -8.18 29.19
N VAL A 122 0.57 -7.14 28.63
CA VAL A 122 -0.69 -7.26 27.88
C VAL A 122 -0.55 -8.23 26.70
N THR A 123 0.61 -8.26 26.04
CA THR A 123 0.90 -9.20 24.96
C THR A 123 1.01 -10.65 25.44
N CYS A 124 1.71 -10.89 26.55
CA CYS A 124 1.87 -12.23 27.12
C CYS A 124 0.54 -12.84 27.59
N ASP A 125 -0.40 -11.98 28.00
CA ASP A 125 -1.73 -12.39 28.46
C ASP A 125 -2.73 -12.62 27.30
N ALA A 126 -2.36 -12.30 26.06
CA ALA A 126 -3.23 -12.42 24.89
C ALA A 126 -2.95 -13.68 24.06
N ASP A 127 -3.95 -14.14 23.32
CA ASP A 127 -3.79 -15.23 22.33
C ASP A 127 -3.15 -14.70 21.03
N VAL A 128 -3.30 -13.39 20.78
CA VAL A 128 -2.78 -12.66 19.61
C VAL A 128 -2.68 -11.17 19.95
N ALA A 129 -1.64 -10.51 19.46
CA ALA A 129 -1.42 -9.09 19.64
C ALA A 129 -1.49 -8.33 18.31
N VAL A 130 -2.35 -7.31 18.24
CA VAL A 130 -2.46 -6.36 17.14
C VAL A 130 -1.68 -5.09 17.49
N VAL A 131 -0.52 -4.90 16.87
CA VAL A 131 0.36 -3.75 17.15
C VAL A 131 0.22 -2.70 16.06
N VAL A 132 -0.34 -1.54 16.40
CA VAL A 132 -0.56 -0.41 15.50
C VAL A 132 0.53 0.63 15.71
N VAL A 133 1.56 0.56 14.88
CA VAL A 133 2.59 1.61 14.77
C VAL A 133 2.15 2.64 13.76
N ALA A 134 2.57 3.90 13.94
CA ALA A 134 2.02 5.01 13.19
C ALA A 134 3.02 6.11 12.83
N GLY A 135 2.64 6.88 11.82
CA GLY A 135 3.15 8.23 11.56
C GLY A 135 2.08 9.28 11.88
N ARG A 136 2.50 10.51 12.17
CA ARG A 136 1.60 11.65 12.36
C ARG A 136 1.67 12.59 11.16
N SER A 137 0.59 12.70 10.40
CA SER A 137 0.51 13.62 9.26
C SER A 137 0.17 15.04 9.70
N GLY A 138 0.69 16.07 9.05
CA GLY A 138 0.23 17.46 9.22
C GLY A 138 1.27 18.50 8.79
N LEU A 139 0.94 19.76 9.05
CA LEU A 139 1.80 20.92 8.77
C LEU A 139 2.68 21.32 9.95
N LEU A 140 2.08 21.41 11.14
CA LEU A 140 2.74 21.92 12.34
C LEU A 140 3.51 20.80 13.05
N ARG A 141 4.83 20.98 13.20
CA ARG A 141 5.67 20.06 13.96
C ARG A 141 5.27 20.03 15.45
N PRO A 142 5.38 18.87 16.13
CA PRO A 142 6.00 17.64 15.64
C PRO A 142 5.03 16.76 14.82
N VAL A 143 5.43 16.46 13.59
CA VAL A 143 4.77 15.54 12.63
C VAL A 143 5.86 14.75 11.90
N THR A 144 5.49 13.61 11.31
CA THR A 144 6.44 12.70 10.64
C THR A 144 6.28 12.67 9.13
N VAL A 145 5.23 13.30 8.60
CA VAL A 145 4.89 13.38 7.17
C VAL A 145 3.94 14.55 6.94
N GLY A 146 4.00 15.18 5.77
CA GLY A 146 3.12 16.28 5.37
C GLY A 146 3.89 17.38 4.66
N GLU A 147 3.18 18.36 4.15
CA GLU A 147 3.76 19.55 3.52
C GLU A 147 4.75 20.24 4.48
N GLY A 148 5.95 20.54 3.98
CA GLY A 148 7.05 21.12 4.77
C GLY A 148 7.75 20.14 5.75
N ASN A 149 7.40 18.85 5.70
CA ASN A 149 7.88 17.84 6.65
C ASN A 149 8.47 16.61 5.93
N ASP A 150 9.54 16.85 5.18
CA ASP A 150 10.33 15.82 4.50
C ASP A 150 11.18 15.00 5.49
N ALA A 151 11.42 13.73 5.15
CA ALA A 151 12.21 12.82 5.96
C ALA A 151 13.41 12.27 5.18
N THR A 152 14.57 12.25 5.83
CA THR A 152 15.81 11.69 5.27
C THR A 152 15.98 10.20 5.51
N ASN A 153 15.14 9.61 6.36
CA ASN A 153 15.10 8.18 6.65
C ASN A 153 13.65 7.68 6.64
N LEU A 154 13.45 6.43 6.25
CA LEU A 154 12.17 5.76 6.15
C LEU A 154 11.88 4.83 7.34
N ASP A 155 12.77 4.74 8.33
CA ASP A 155 12.48 3.97 9.55
C ASP A 155 11.24 4.51 10.28
N LEU A 156 10.62 3.68 11.10
CA LEU A 156 9.61 4.15 12.04
C LEU A 156 10.26 5.12 13.04
N THR A 157 9.56 6.21 13.34
CA THR A 157 10.08 7.23 14.24
C THR A 157 9.96 6.79 15.70
N GLY A 158 10.81 7.38 16.56
CA GLY A 158 10.85 7.06 17.98
C GLY A 158 11.28 5.62 18.24
N VAL A 159 10.71 5.00 19.27
CA VAL A 159 11.03 3.62 19.70
C VAL A 159 10.02 2.58 19.23
N GLN A 160 9.19 2.92 18.23
CA GLN A 160 8.12 2.04 17.75
C GLN A 160 8.63 0.71 17.19
N GLN A 161 9.75 0.71 16.45
CA GLN A 161 10.34 -0.53 15.97
C GLN A 161 10.84 -1.39 17.14
N GLU A 162 11.50 -0.80 18.12
CA GLU A 162 11.98 -1.50 19.31
C GLU A 162 10.84 -2.10 20.12
N LEU A 163 9.68 -1.42 20.19
CA LEU A 163 8.46 -1.97 20.79
C LEU A 163 8.03 -3.23 20.05
N VAL A 164 7.87 -3.18 18.72
CA VAL A 164 7.49 -4.35 17.91
C VAL A 164 8.48 -5.50 18.10
N GLU A 165 9.78 -5.21 18.14
CA GLU A 165 10.83 -6.20 18.36
C GLU A 165 10.73 -6.84 19.74
N ALA A 166 10.52 -6.06 20.80
CA ALA A 166 10.35 -6.57 22.16
C ALA A 166 9.09 -7.43 22.31
N LEU A 167 7.98 -7.05 21.65
CA LEU A 167 6.74 -7.83 21.66
C LEU A 167 6.90 -9.16 20.92
N ALA A 168 7.66 -9.19 19.83
CA ALA A 168 7.93 -10.42 19.10
C ALA A 168 8.68 -11.47 19.95
N GLU A 169 9.53 -11.03 20.89
CA GLU A 169 10.26 -11.94 21.79
C GLU A 169 9.36 -12.63 22.84
N THR A 170 8.10 -12.19 23.00
CA THR A 170 7.13 -12.85 23.90
C THR A 170 6.65 -14.21 23.36
N GLY A 171 6.75 -14.42 22.05
CA GLY A 171 6.21 -15.60 21.37
C GLY A 171 4.70 -15.57 21.12
N THR A 172 3.98 -14.53 21.58
CA THR A 172 2.57 -14.32 21.22
C THR A 172 2.48 -13.95 19.72
N PRO A 173 1.56 -14.56 18.95
CA PRO A 173 1.35 -14.21 17.54
C PRO A 173 1.13 -12.70 17.34
N LEU A 174 1.88 -12.11 16.42
CA LEU A 174 1.96 -10.66 16.22
C LEU A 174 1.37 -10.26 14.86
N VAL A 175 0.30 -9.47 14.91
CA VAL A 175 -0.28 -8.78 13.75
C VAL A 175 0.15 -7.32 13.80
N VAL A 176 1.06 -6.90 12.92
CA VAL A 176 1.56 -5.51 12.90
C VAL A 176 0.82 -4.72 11.83
N VAL A 177 0.30 -3.55 12.20
CA VAL A 177 -0.38 -2.60 11.32
C VAL A 177 0.46 -1.33 11.24
N ILE A 178 0.91 -1.00 10.03
CA ILE A 178 1.59 0.26 9.73
C ILE A 178 0.55 1.30 9.33
N LEU A 179 0.28 2.25 10.22
CA LEU A 179 -0.67 3.33 10.00
C LEU A 179 0.07 4.64 9.71
N SER A 180 0.38 4.91 8.44
CA SER A 180 1.26 6.04 8.10
C SER A 180 0.94 6.66 6.74
N GLY A 181 1.07 7.99 6.67
CA GLY A 181 0.97 8.77 5.43
C GLY A 181 2.15 8.59 4.47
N ARG A 182 3.19 7.85 4.86
CA ARG A 182 4.35 7.52 4.02
C ARG A 182 4.69 6.04 4.13
N VAL A 183 5.53 5.58 3.19
CA VAL A 183 6.13 4.24 3.26
C VAL A 183 7.26 4.21 4.29
N HIS A 184 7.53 3.02 4.82
CA HIS A 184 8.60 2.79 5.77
C HIS A 184 9.51 1.63 5.32
N THR A 185 10.73 1.61 5.84
CA THR A 185 11.66 0.48 5.74
C THR A 185 11.29 -0.55 6.81
N LEU A 186 10.69 -1.67 6.37
CA LEU A 186 10.02 -2.62 7.27
C LEU A 186 10.76 -3.96 7.39
N THR A 187 12.03 -4.06 6.97
CA THR A 187 12.78 -5.33 6.89
C THR A 187 12.84 -6.09 8.23
N SER A 188 13.01 -5.39 9.36
CA SER A 188 13.00 -6.03 10.69
C SER A 188 11.59 -6.52 11.06
N ILE A 189 10.60 -5.66 10.90
CA ILE A 189 9.20 -5.93 11.24
C ILE A 189 8.63 -7.08 10.42
N ALA A 190 8.86 -7.08 9.10
CA ALA A 190 8.34 -8.12 8.20
C ALA A 190 8.88 -9.52 8.52
N ARG A 191 10.07 -9.63 9.15
CA ARG A 191 10.62 -10.92 9.60
C ARG A 191 10.03 -11.41 10.93
N ARG A 192 9.47 -10.51 11.72
CA ARG A 192 9.01 -10.78 13.10
C ARG A 192 7.49 -10.86 13.21
N ALA A 193 6.77 -10.19 12.32
CA ALA A 193 5.32 -10.19 12.30
C ALA A 193 4.79 -11.48 11.66
N ASN A 194 3.82 -12.12 12.34
CA ASN A 194 3.05 -13.24 11.80
C ASN A 194 2.11 -12.75 10.68
N ALA A 195 1.56 -11.54 10.82
CA ALA A 195 0.95 -10.81 9.72
C ALA A 195 1.34 -9.33 9.73
N LEU A 196 1.53 -8.75 8.56
CA LEU A 196 1.89 -7.34 8.39
C LEU A 196 0.89 -6.66 7.46
N LEU A 197 0.32 -5.54 7.88
CA LEU A 197 -0.62 -4.74 7.10
C LEU A 197 -0.10 -3.32 6.91
N GLN A 198 -0.31 -2.76 5.73
CA GLN A 198 -0.16 -1.33 5.45
C GLN A 198 -1.54 -0.68 5.36
N VAL A 199 -1.74 0.38 6.14
CA VAL A 199 -2.94 1.22 6.14
C VAL A 199 -2.51 2.67 6.00
N PHE A 200 -2.70 3.25 4.81
CA PHE A 200 -2.57 4.70 4.64
C PHE A 200 -3.69 5.43 5.40
N PRO A 201 -3.56 6.72 5.74
CA PRO A 201 -4.47 7.44 6.64
C PRO A 201 -5.95 7.16 6.32
N PRO A 202 -6.65 6.39 7.17
CA PRO A 202 -7.90 5.75 6.77
C PRO A 202 -9.15 6.60 7.08
N GLY A 203 -8.99 7.77 7.71
CA GLY A 203 -10.08 8.69 8.02
C GLY A 203 -11.08 8.14 9.04
N GLU A 204 -12.30 8.70 9.00
CA GLU A 204 -13.33 8.57 10.04
C GLU A 204 -13.76 7.13 10.38
N GLU A 205 -13.70 6.21 9.42
CA GLU A 205 -14.10 4.81 9.59
C GLU A 205 -12.89 3.86 9.68
N GLY A 206 -11.70 4.39 9.99
CA GLY A 206 -10.44 3.66 9.96
C GLY A 206 -10.44 2.39 10.80
N GLY A 207 -10.82 2.50 12.07
CA GLY A 207 -10.89 1.36 12.98
C GLY A 207 -11.94 0.32 12.57
N ASN A 208 -13.10 0.77 12.09
CA ASN A 208 -14.18 -0.11 11.64
C ASN A 208 -13.78 -0.92 10.40
N GLY A 209 -13.17 -0.29 9.40
CA GLY A 209 -12.73 -0.96 8.18
C GLY A 209 -11.54 -1.90 8.44
N LEU A 210 -10.59 -1.48 9.28
CA LEU A 210 -9.49 -2.35 9.71
C LEU A 210 -10.01 -3.57 10.47
N ALA A 211 -10.95 -3.39 11.40
CA ALA A 211 -11.55 -4.48 12.16
C ALA A 211 -12.30 -5.48 11.26
N ASP A 212 -12.99 -5.01 10.21
CA ASP A 212 -13.63 -5.90 9.23
C ASP A 212 -12.60 -6.82 8.53
N VAL A 213 -11.39 -6.31 8.23
CA VAL A 213 -10.30 -7.10 7.63
C VAL A 213 -9.67 -8.05 8.65
N LEU A 214 -9.35 -7.57 9.85
CA LEU A 214 -8.72 -8.38 10.89
C LEU A 214 -9.60 -9.57 11.29
N THR A 215 -10.91 -9.36 11.42
CA THR A 215 -11.88 -10.42 11.77
C THR A 215 -12.28 -11.31 10.59
N GLY A 216 -11.82 -11.00 9.37
CA GLY A 216 -12.17 -11.75 8.17
C GLY A 216 -13.61 -11.56 7.69
N LYS A 217 -14.33 -10.57 8.22
CA LYS A 217 -15.63 -10.14 7.69
C LYS A 217 -15.50 -9.57 6.28
N VAL A 218 -14.37 -8.93 5.98
CA VAL A 218 -13.97 -8.55 4.63
C VAL A 218 -12.62 -9.21 4.31
N ASN A 219 -12.53 -9.78 3.11
CA ASN A 219 -11.28 -10.29 2.58
C ASN A 219 -10.40 -9.12 2.10
N PRO A 220 -9.14 -8.98 2.55
CA PRO A 220 -8.28 -7.88 2.15
C PRO A 220 -8.03 -7.90 0.65
N SER A 221 -8.08 -6.71 0.06
CA SER A 221 -8.00 -6.54 -1.40
C SER A 221 -7.24 -5.29 -1.83
N GLY A 222 -6.57 -4.63 -0.88
CA GLY A 222 -5.63 -3.57 -1.18
C GLY A 222 -4.43 -4.09 -1.97
N ARG A 223 -3.89 -3.24 -2.84
CA ARG A 223 -2.62 -3.45 -3.54
C ARG A 223 -1.76 -2.20 -3.37
N LEU A 224 -0.45 -2.38 -3.18
CA LEU A 224 0.50 -1.30 -2.98
C LEU A 224 0.52 -0.34 -4.18
N PRO A 225 0.22 0.96 -4.02
CA PRO A 225 0.37 1.95 -5.08
C PRO A 225 1.83 2.43 -5.25
N VAL A 226 2.74 1.98 -4.39
CA VAL A 226 4.17 2.34 -4.36
C VAL A 226 4.97 1.16 -3.80
N SER A 227 6.19 0.94 -4.29
CA SER A 227 7.07 -0.10 -3.77
C SER A 227 7.66 0.29 -2.40
N LEU A 228 7.77 -0.66 -1.48
CA LEU A 228 8.42 -0.48 -0.18
C LEU A 228 9.87 -0.98 -0.25
N PRO A 229 10.87 -0.14 0.05
CA PRO A 229 12.26 -0.54 0.00
C PRO A 229 12.71 -1.30 1.27
N HIS A 230 13.77 -2.08 1.16
CA HIS A 230 14.48 -2.68 2.29
C HIS A 230 15.20 -1.63 3.15
N SER A 231 15.76 -0.60 2.50
CA SER A 231 16.47 0.53 3.11
C SER A 231 16.26 1.82 2.31
N VAL A 232 16.43 2.98 2.94
CA VAL A 232 16.30 4.28 2.23
C VAL A 232 17.30 4.41 1.07
N GLY A 233 18.44 3.70 1.14
CA GLY A 233 19.45 3.67 0.08
C GLY A 233 19.00 3.01 -1.24
N GLN A 234 17.90 2.25 -1.24
CA GLN A 234 17.32 1.71 -2.49
C GLN A 234 16.48 2.75 -3.26
N VAL A 235 16.18 3.91 -2.68
CA VAL A 235 15.38 4.93 -3.35
C VAL A 235 16.21 5.57 -4.49
N PRO A 236 15.66 5.69 -5.72
CA PRO A 236 14.28 5.39 -6.12
C PRO A 236 14.02 3.90 -6.46
N ASN A 237 12.88 3.35 -6.02
CA ASN A 237 12.49 1.95 -6.20
C ASN A 237 11.14 1.76 -6.95
N HIS A 238 10.76 2.71 -7.80
CA HIS A 238 9.48 2.70 -8.54
C HIS A 238 9.45 1.66 -9.68
N VAL A 239 8.31 1.03 -9.97
CA VAL A 239 8.16 -0.05 -10.99
C VAL A 239 8.72 0.29 -12.38
N GLY A 240 8.73 1.58 -12.75
CA GLY A 240 9.08 2.07 -14.07
C GLY A 240 10.57 2.32 -14.30
N HIS A 241 11.49 1.62 -13.61
CA HIS A 241 12.92 1.77 -13.88
C HIS A 241 13.24 1.46 -15.34
N ARG A 242 14.08 2.31 -15.94
CA ARG A 242 14.60 2.08 -17.29
C ARG A 242 15.48 0.83 -17.31
N ALA A 243 15.55 0.17 -18.46
CA ALA A 243 16.42 -0.98 -18.66
C ALA A 243 17.85 -0.74 -18.13
N GLY A 244 18.31 -1.64 -17.27
CA GLY A 244 19.62 -1.56 -16.59
C GLY A 244 19.67 -0.68 -15.33
N GLY A 245 18.61 0.07 -15.02
CA GLY A 245 18.53 0.92 -13.81
C GLY A 245 18.06 0.20 -12.55
N ASP A 246 17.75 -1.10 -12.65
CA ASP A 246 17.25 -1.97 -11.58
C ASP A 246 18.32 -2.84 -10.93
N ARG A 247 19.60 -2.61 -11.26
CA ARG A 247 20.73 -3.45 -10.84
C ARG A 247 22.02 -2.66 -10.67
N ALA A 248 22.89 -3.14 -9.79
CA ALA A 248 24.28 -2.72 -9.67
C ALA A 248 25.10 -3.26 -10.85
N MET A 249 24.96 -2.66 -12.04
CA MET A 249 25.66 -2.98 -13.30
C MET A 249 26.12 -4.45 -13.42
N PHE A 250 27.40 -4.73 -13.13
CA PHE A 250 28.04 -6.04 -13.28
C PHE A 250 27.67 -7.06 -12.20
N PHE A 251 27.18 -6.62 -11.04
CA PHE A 251 27.00 -7.44 -9.85
C PHE A 251 25.54 -7.84 -9.59
N GLY A 252 24.58 -7.24 -10.28
CA GLY A 252 23.17 -7.50 -10.03
C GLY A 252 22.71 -6.79 -8.77
N ASP A 253 22.81 -7.44 -7.62
CA ASP A 253 22.42 -6.91 -6.30
C ASP A 253 23.44 -5.92 -5.71
N TYR A 254 23.02 -5.18 -4.68
CA TYR A 254 23.95 -4.41 -3.86
C TYR A 254 24.79 -5.35 -2.98
N ILE A 255 25.89 -4.84 -2.41
CA ILE A 255 26.80 -5.65 -1.57
C ILE A 255 26.13 -6.22 -0.31
N ASP A 256 25.09 -5.57 0.18
CA ASP A 256 24.43 -5.81 1.46
C ASP A 256 22.89 -5.90 1.35
N SER A 257 22.34 -5.85 0.13
CA SER A 257 20.89 -5.82 -0.10
C SER A 257 20.54 -6.26 -1.53
N PRO A 258 19.42 -6.96 -1.76
CA PRO A 258 18.94 -7.18 -3.12
C PRO A 258 18.54 -5.86 -3.79
N THR A 259 18.43 -5.83 -5.12
CA THR A 259 17.84 -4.65 -5.79
C THR A 259 16.32 -4.67 -5.83
N SER A 260 15.70 -5.83 -5.65
CA SER A 260 14.25 -5.95 -5.52
C SER A 260 13.76 -5.17 -4.28
N PRO A 261 12.59 -4.52 -4.35
CA PRO A 261 11.97 -3.93 -3.18
C PRO A 261 11.52 -5.02 -2.20
N LEU A 262 11.40 -4.67 -0.91
CA LEU A 262 10.84 -5.57 0.11
C LEU A 262 9.41 -5.99 -0.24
N PHE A 263 8.60 -5.03 -0.71
CA PHE A 263 7.30 -5.30 -1.32
C PHE A 263 7.15 -4.45 -2.58
N ALA A 264 6.87 -5.09 -3.71
CA ALA A 264 6.81 -4.41 -5.00
C ALA A 264 5.49 -3.64 -5.19
N PHE A 265 5.48 -2.66 -6.10
CA PHE A 265 4.26 -2.06 -6.61
C PHE A 265 3.24 -3.13 -7.01
N GLY A 266 1.99 -2.92 -6.61
CA GLY A 266 0.88 -3.83 -6.84
C GLY A 266 0.83 -5.01 -5.89
N HIS A 267 1.76 -5.19 -4.94
CA HIS A 267 1.72 -6.30 -3.98
C HIS A 267 0.60 -6.13 -2.96
N GLY A 268 -0.03 -7.24 -2.58
CA GLY A 268 -1.06 -7.33 -1.56
C GLY A 268 -1.71 -8.71 -1.59
N LEU A 269 -1.87 -9.32 -0.43
CA LEU A 269 -2.41 -10.66 -0.26
C LEU A 269 -3.94 -10.63 -0.08
N SER A 270 -4.54 -11.80 -0.17
CA SER A 270 -5.96 -12.08 0.08
C SER A 270 -6.06 -13.27 1.04
N TYR A 271 -7.18 -13.41 1.74
CA TYR A 271 -7.55 -14.65 2.42
C TYR A 271 -8.07 -15.73 1.46
N SER A 272 -8.11 -15.44 0.15
CA SER A 272 -8.37 -16.41 -0.90
C SER A 272 -7.15 -16.58 -1.81
N ALA A 273 -7.24 -17.53 -2.75
CA ALA A 273 -6.20 -17.82 -3.73
C ALA A 273 -6.79 -17.76 -5.15
N PHE A 274 -6.01 -17.26 -6.10
CA PHE A 274 -6.46 -17.06 -7.48
C PHE A 274 -5.50 -17.71 -8.49
N ALA A 275 -6.08 -18.48 -9.42
CA ALA A 275 -5.38 -19.09 -10.55
C ALA A 275 -5.62 -18.29 -11.83
N TYR A 276 -4.57 -18.16 -12.64
CA TYR A 276 -4.56 -17.42 -13.91
C TYR A 276 -4.27 -18.39 -15.04
N ARG A 277 -5.09 -18.39 -16.10
CA ARG A 277 -5.00 -19.37 -17.19
C ARG A 277 -5.36 -18.73 -18.54
N ASN A 278 -4.98 -19.41 -19.62
CA ASN A 278 -5.45 -19.11 -20.97
C ASN A 278 -5.15 -17.67 -21.43
N LEU A 279 -3.92 -17.19 -21.18
CA LEU A 279 -3.48 -15.88 -21.69
C LEU A 279 -3.50 -15.87 -23.22
N THR A 280 -4.20 -14.89 -23.78
CA THR A 280 -4.21 -14.59 -25.21
C THR A 280 -3.83 -13.13 -25.43
N VAL A 281 -2.95 -12.89 -26.41
CA VAL A 281 -2.59 -11.55 -26.89
C VAL A 281 -2.84 -11.53 -28.39
N GLN A 282 -3.71 -10.63 -28.83
CA GLN A 282 -3.97 -10.34 -30.24
C GLN A 282 -3.44 -8.94 -30.54
N ALA A 283 -2.33 -8.90 -31.28
CA ALA A 283 -1.64 -7.67 -31.62
C ALA A 283 -1.06 -7.84 -33.03
N LYS A 284 -1.15 -6.81 -33.87
CA LYS A 284 -0.67 -6.87 -35.26
C LYS A 284 0.15 -5.65 -35.64
N ARG A 285 -0.41 -4.45 -35.49
CA ARG A 285 0.19 -3.22 -36.01
C ARG A 285 0.27 -2.12 -34.96
N THR A 286 1.25 -1.24 -35.12
CA THR A 286 1.45 -0.04 -34.27
C THR A 286 0.26 0.93 -34.24
N THR A 287 -0.70 0.79 -35.16
CA THR A 287 -1.88 1.66 -35.28
C THR A 287 -3.19 0.98 -34.86
N GLU A 288 -3.17 -0.31 -34.50
CA GLU A 288 -4.37 -1.10 -34.20
C GLU A 288 -4.46 -1.43 -32.70
N PRO A 289 -5.66 -1.42 -32.09
CA PRO A 289 -5.85 -1.87 -30.73
C PRO A 289 -5.31 -3.28 -30.48
N ILE A 290 -4.76 -3.47 -29.28
CA ILE A 290 -4.17 -4.72 -28.82
C ILE A 290 -5.10 -5.33 -27.78
N GLU A 291 -5.56 -6.54 -28.04
CA GLU A 291 -6.44 -7.26 -27.12
C GLU A 291 -5.61 -8.25 -26.29
N VAL A 292 -5.61 -8.07 -24.97
CA VAL A 292 -4.96 -8.97 -24.01
C VAL A 292 -6.03 -9.54 -23.09
N ALA A 293 -6.19 -10.85 -23.08
CA ALA A 293 -7.22 -11.50 -22.29
C ALA A 293 -6.72 -12.70 -21.51
N ILE A 294 -7.27 -12.90 -20.31
CA ILE A 294 -6.89 -13.96 -19.38
C ILE A 294 -8.10 -14.44 -18.58
N GLU A 295 -8.09 -15.71 -18.20
CA GLU A 295 -9.07 -16.26 -17.27
C GLU A 295 -8.51 -16.24 -15.85
N VAL A 296 -9.32 -15.77 -14.90
CA VAL A 296 -8.99 -15.74 -13.47
C VAL A 296 -10.05 -16.49 -12.71
N GLN A 297 -9.62 -17.45 -11.90
CA GLN A 297 -10.48 -18.28 -11.07
C GLN A 297 -10.11 -18.13 -9.60
N ASN A 298 -11.11 -17.95 -8.74
CA ASN A 298 -10.93 -18.11 -7.30
C ASN A 298 -10.84 -19.60 -6.96
N THR A 299 -9.67 -20.03 -6.52
CA THR A 299 -9.35 -21.40 -6.10
C THR A 299 -9.33 -21.58 -4.58
N GLY A 300 -9.55 -20.51 -3.82
CA GLY A 300 -9.67 -20.58 -2.36
C GLY A 300 -11.07 -20.96 -1.90
N GLU A 301 -11.23 -21.03 -0.58
CA GLU A 301 -12.46 -21.47 0.09
C GLU A 301 -13.40 -20.31 0.45
N ARG A 302 -12.97 -19.07 0.21
CA ARG A 302 -13.72 -17.84 0.56
C ARG A 302 -13.88 -16.96 -0.65
N GLU A 303 -14.95 -16.16 -0.65
CA GLU A 303 -15.06 -15.05 -1.60
C GLU A 303 -13.87 -14.10 -1.41
N GLY A 304 -13.37 -13.56 -2.52
CA GLY A 304 -12.27 -12.62 -2.49
C GLY A 304 -12.22 -11.75 -3.73
N ASP A 305 -11.59 -10.59 -3.53
CA ASP A 305 -11.30 -9.64 -4.58
C ASP A 305 -9.87 -9.85 -5.10
N GLU A 306 -9.73 -9.96 -6.42
CA GLU A 306 -8.43 -9.98 -7.10
C GLU A 306 -8.28 -8.73 -7.97
N VAL A 307 -7.09 -8.12 -7.95
CA VAL A 307 -6.74 -6.97 -8.80
C VAL A 307 -5.72 -7.45 -9.83
N VAL A 308 -6.25 -7.86 -10.99
CA VAL A 308 -5.50 -8.30 -12.17
C VAL A 308 -4.78 -7.11 -12.77
N GLN A 309 -3.45 -7.17 -12.88
CA GLN A 309 -2.63 -6.07 -13.39
C GLN A 309 -1.98 -6.44 -14.72
N LEU A 310 -2.19 -5.60 -15.74
CA LEU A 310 -1.58 -5.74 -17.07
C LEU A 310 -0.38 -4.81 -17.20
N TYR A 311 0.78 -5.41 -17.48
CA TYR A 311 2.04 -4.73 -17.73
C TYR A 311 2.52 -4.93 -19.15
N CYS A 312 3.35 -4.00 -19.62
CA CYS A 312 4.07 -4.14 -20.88
C CYS A 312 5.55 -3.75 -20.74
N CYS A 313 6.39 -4.46 -21.48
CA CYS A 313 7.78 -4.16 -21.73
C CYS A 313 8.01 -4.01 -23.24
N ASP A 314 8.56 -2.89 -23.65
CA ASP A 314 9.04 -2.65 -25.01
C ASP A 314 10.51 -3.10 -25.08
N LEU A 315 10.78 -4.24 -25.76
CA LEU A 315 12.07 -4.92 -25.65
C LEU A 315 13.19 -4.17 -26.37
N VAL A 316 12.87 -3.45 -27.45
CA VAL A 316 13.84 -2.71 -28.27
C VAL A 316 13.18 -1.44 -28.76
N ALA A 317 13.73 -0.30 -28.35
CA ALA A 317 13.24 1.02 -28.70
C ALA A 317 14.40 1.99 -28.97
N SER A 318 14.11 3.08 -29.66
CA SER A 318 15.09 4.14 -29.97
C SER A 318 15.62 4.90 -28.73
N VAL A 319 14.99 4.73 -27.57
CA VAL A 319 15.45 5.26 -26.27
C VAL A 319 15.24 4.21 -25.18
N ALA A 320 15.96 4.31 -24.06
CA ALA A 320 15.76 3.41 -22.93
C ALA A 320 14.32 3.52 -22.37
N ARG A 321 13.60 2.39 -22.37
CA ARG A 321 12.22 2.27 -21.89
C ARG A 321 12.17 1.61 -20.51
N PRO A 322 11.08 1.82 -19.74
CA PRO A 322 10.87 1.06 -18.51
C PRO A 322 10.81 -0.44 -18.75
N ASN A 323 11.39 -1.23 -17.85
CA ASN A 323 11.29 -2.70 -17.89
C ASN A 323 9.85 -3.19 -17.70
N ARG A 324 9.01 -2.41 -17.00
CA ARG A 324 7.57 -2.67 -16.83
C ARG A 324 6.80 -1.36 -16.79
N MET A 325 5.69 -1.29 -17.51
CA MET A 325 4.72 -0.19 -17.47
C MET A 325 3.34 -0.75 -17.22
N LEU A 326 2.62 -0.27 -16.19
CA LEU A 326 1.23 -0.64 -15.97
C LEU A 326 0.36 -0.04 -17.08
N LEU A 327 -0.29 -0.89 -17.87
CA LEU A 327 -1.18 -0.47 -18.95
C LEU A 327 -2.63 -0.34 -18.50
N GLY A 328 -3.05 -1.20 -17.56
CA GLY A 328 -4.40 -1.24 -17.01
C GLY A 328 -4.50 -2.26 -15.88
N PHE A 329 -5.61 -2.24 -15.15
CA PHE A 329 -5.92 -3.22 -14.12
C PHE A 329 -7.43 -3.46 -14.04
N ALA A 330 -7.82 -4.60 -13.48
CA ALA A 330 -9.21 -5.00 -13.30
C ALA A 330 -9.40 -5.57 -11.89
N ARG A 331 -10.44 -5.11 -11.18
CA ARG A 331 -10.85 -5.67 -9.90
C ARG A 331 -11.98 -6.67 -10.14
N LEU A 332 -11.82 -7.90 -9.66
CA LEU A 332 -12.79 -8.98 -9.78
C LEU A 332 -13.22 -9.44 -8.39
N SER A 333 -14.52 -9.43 -8.11
CA SER A 333 -15.08 -10.13 -6.95
C SER A 333 -15.52 -11.52 -7.38
N LEU A 334 -14.91 -12.55 -6.81
CA LEU A 334 -15.12 -13.94 -7.20
C LEU A 334 -15.49 -14.80 -5.99
N ALA A 335 -16.62 -15.50 -6.07
CA ALA A 335 -16.98 -16.57 -5.15
C ALA A 335 -16.04 -17.78 -5.31
N PRO A 336 -15.93 -18.68 -4.30
CA PRO A 336 -15.13 -19.91 -4.41
C PRO A 336 -15.47 -20.71 -5.68
N GLY A 337 -14.45 -21.10 -6.44
CA GLY A 337 -14.57 -21.85 -7.69
C GLY A 337 -15.01 -21.01 -8.91
N GLN A 338 -15.47 -19.78 -8.72
CA GLN A 338 -15.91 -18.91 -9.81
C GLN A 338 -14.73 -18.46 -10.67
N ALA A 339 -14.93 -18.50 -11.99
CA ALA A 339 -14.01 -17.96 -12.98
C ALA A 339 -14.65 -16.81 -13.76
N ARG A 340 -13.82 -15.86 -14.17
CA ARG A 340 -14.15 -14.76 -15.09
C ARG A 340 -13.05 -14.58 -16.10
N ARG A 341 -13.43 -14.19 -17.32
CA ARG A 341 -12.48 -13.79 -18.35
C ARG A 341 -12.36 -12.27 -18.35
N VAL A 342 -11.14 -11.78 -18.22
CA VAL A 342 -10.80 -10.37 -18.30
C VAL A 342 -10.18 -10.07 -19.64
N THR A 343 -10.70 -9.08 -20.34
CA THR A 343 -10.18 -8.62 -21.63
C THR A 343 -9.81 -7.15 -21.54
N PHE A 344 -8.54 -6.85 -21.77
CA PHE A 344 -8.00 -5.51 -21.88
C PHE A 344 -7.84 -5.14 -23.36
N THR A 345 -8.43 -4.03 -23.78
CA THR A 345 -8.21 -3.45 -25.11
C THR A 345 -7.30 -2.24 -24.98
N VAL A 346 -6.02 -2.44 -25.26
CA VAL A 346 -4.97 -1.43 -25.18
C VAL A 346 -4.87 -0.69 -26.51
N HIS A 347 -5.17 0.59 -26.52
CA HIS A 347 -4.89 1.42 -27.69
C HIS A 347 -3.38 1.68 -27.82
N PRO A 348 -2.77 1.65 -29.03
CA PRO A 348 -1.31 1.79 -29.17
C PRO A 348 -0.73 3.09 -28.62
N SER A 349 -1.51 4.17 -28.54
CA SER A 349 -1.06 5.41 -27.89
C SER A 349 -0.68 5.23 -26.41
N ARG A 350 -1.08 4.13 -25.75
CA ARG A 350 -0.62 3.73 -24.40
C ARG A 350 0.81 3.21 -24.37
N LEU A 351 1.33 2.72 -25.50
CA LEU A 351 2.70 2.23 -25.65
C LEU A 351 3.67 3.34 -26.09
N ALA A 352 3.12 4.46 -26.58
CA ALA A 352 3.88 5.54 -27.18
C ALA A 352 4.83 6.25 -26.19
N PHE A 353 5.88 6.84 -26.74
CA PHE A 353 6.90 7.56 -26.00
C PHE A 353 7.58 8.65 -26.82
N TYR A 354 8.30 9.54 -26.14
CA TYR A 354 9.11 10.55 -26.81
C TYR A 354 10.40 9.94 -27.34
N ASN A 355 10.51 9.87 -28.67
CA ASN A 355 11.73 9.45 -29.35
C ASN A 355 12.82 10.57 -29.30
N PRO A 356 14.03 10.36 -29.86
CA PRO A 356 15.11 11.36 -29.81
C PRO A 356 14.78 12.73 -30.45
N HIS A 357 13.73 12.80 -31.27
CA HIS A 357 13.25 14.03 -31.90
C HIS A 357 12.08 14.67 -31.14
N MET A 358 11.81 14.23 -29.90
CA MET A 358 10.69 14.67 -29.08
C MET A 358 9.32 14.50 -29.75
N ARG A 359 9.18 13.47 -30.60
CA ARG A 359 7.89 13.06 -31.16
C ARG A 359 7.33 11.92 -30.32
N PHE A 360 6.06 12.04 -29.93
CA PHE A 360 5.36 11.01 -29.16
C PHE A 360 4.87 9.91 -30.12
N VAL A 361 5.55 8.76 -30.12
CA VAL A 361 5.39 7.71 -31.14
C VAL A 361 5.32 6.31 -30.55
N THR A 362 4.67 5.40 -31.26
CA THR A 362 4.81 3.95 -31.06
C THR A 362 5.67 3.39 -32.19
N GLU A 363 6.77 2.72 -31.85
CA GLU A 363 7.67 2.07 -32.81
C GLU A 363 7.24 0.61 -33.03
N PRO A 364 7.42 0.06 -34.25
CA PRO A 364 7.26 -1.37 -34.47
C PRO A 364 8.37 -2.13 -33.74
N GLY A 365 8.08 -3.34 -33.26
CA GLY A 365 9.02 -4.08 -32.44
C GLY A 365 8.38 -5.17 -31.61
N ALA A 366 9.20 -5.85 -30.80
CA ALA A 366 8.75 -6.90 -29.90
C ALA A 366 8.33 -6.31 -28.55
N PHE A 367 7.10 -6.64 -28.14
CA PHE A 367 6.51 -6.22 -26.87
C PHE A 367 6.12 -7.44 -26.05
N THR A 368 6.52 -7.47 -24.78
CA THR A 368 6.08 -8.48 -23.83
C THR A 368 4.93 -7.93 -23.01
N PHE A 369 3.78 -8.59 -23.08
CA PHE A 369 2.62 -8.32 -22.23
C PHE A 369 2.62 -9.33 -21.09
N SER A 370 2.61 -8.84 -19.86
CA SER A 370 2.65 -9.65 -18.64
C SER A 370 1.40 -9.36 -17.80
N ILE A 371 0.75 -10.40 -17.29
CA ILE A 371 -0.33 -10.29 -16.31
C ILE A 371 0.10 -10.93 -15.00
N GLY A 372 -0.16 -10.22 -13.90
CA GLY A 372 0.17 -10.68 -12.57
C GLY A 372 -0.74 -10.11 -11.49
N THR A 373 -0.48 -10.53 -10.25
CA THR A 373 -1.09 -9.93 -9.04
C THR A 373 -0.26 -8.76 -8.50
N SER A 374 0.97 -8.59 -8.97
CA SER A 374 1.83 -7.45 -8.65
C SER A 374 2.87 -7.26 -9.76
N SER A 375 3.68 -6.22 -9.68
CA SER A 375 4.80 -6.02 -10.62
C SER A 375 5.93 -7.05 -10.47
N ALA A 376 5.98 -7.78 -9.36
CA ALA A 376 6.97 -8.84 -9.10
C ALA A 376 6.39 -10.26 -9.26
N ASP A 377 5.09 -10.45 -9.05
CA ASP A 377 4.40 -11.75 -9.17
C ASP A 377 3.60 -11.83 -10.46
N ILE A 378 4.32 -12.15 -11.55
CA ILE A 378 3.77 -12.35 -12.89
C ILE A 378 3.31 -13.80 -13.05
N ARG A 379 2.06 -13.97 -13.47
CA ARG A 379 1.39 -15.28 -13.59
C ARG A 379 1.37 -15.81 -15.01
N ALA A 380 1.37 -14.91 -16.00
CA ALA A 380 1.44 -15.26 -17.40
C ALA A 380 2.04 -14.11 -18.19
N GLU A 381 2.78 -14.43 -19.25
CA GLU A 381 3.29 -13.44 -20.18
C GLU A 381 3.35 -13.98 -21.61
N LYS A 382 3.31 -13.07 -22.57
CA LYS A 382 3.44 -13.39 -23.98
C LYS A 382 4.08 -12.23 -24.74
N THR A 383 5.09 -12.56 -25.53
CA THR A 383 5.73 -11.62 -26.46
C THR A 383 5.07 -11.68 -27.82
N VAL A 384 4.82 -10.52 -28.40
CA VAL A 384 4.27 -10.34 -29.76
C VAL A 384 5.05 -9.25 -30.48
N THR A 385 5.06 -9.30 -31.80
CA THR A 385 5.66 -8.25 -32.63
C THR A 385 4.57 -7.35 -33.19
N LEU A 386 4.72 -6.04 -32.99
CA LEU A 386 3.90 -5.04 -33.68
C LEU A 386 4.61 -4.63 -34.98
N ASP A 387 3.93 -4.82 -36.10
CA ASP A 387 4.41 -4.44 -37.43
C ASP A 387 3.93 -3.04 -37.85
N GLY A 388 4.43 -2.56 -38.99
CA GLY A 388 4.00 -1.31 -39.60
C GLY A 388 4.99 -0.16 -39.37
N PRO A 389 4.62 1.07 -39.77
CA PRO A 389 5.48 2.24 -39.60
C PRO A 389 5.50 2.70 -38.14
N VAL A 390 6.46 3.58 -37.82
CA VAL A 390 6.40 4.38 -36.60
C VAL A 390 5.14 5.25 -36.63
N ALA A 391 4.25 5.07 -35.66
CA ALA A 391 2.97 5.76 -35.58
C ALA A 391 3.06 6.93 -34.59
N ALA A 392 2.67 8.12 -35.02
CA ALA A 392 2.68 9.33 -34.19
C ALA A 392 1.34 9.56 -33.48
N TYR A 393 1.40 10.05 -32.25
CA TYR A 393 0.27 10.36 -31.40
C TYR A 393 0.47 11.71 -30.70
N LEU A 394 -0.58 12.21 -30.05
CA LEU A 394 -0.49 13.35 -29.13
C LEU A 394 -0.64 12.85 -27.69
N GLN A 395 0.26 13.27 -26.80
CA GLN A 395 0.25 12.81 -25.39
C GLN A 395 -1.08 13.12 -24.68
N ARG A 396 -1.72 14.25 -25.01
CA ARG A 396 -3.02 14.64 -24.45
C ARG A 396 -4.20 13.80 -24.98
N GLU A 397 -3.97 12.97 -25.99
CA GLU A 397 -4.97 12.14 -26.67
C GLU A 397 -4.70 10.65 -26.43
N ILE A 398 -3.97 10.31 -25.35
CA ILE A 398 -3.80 8.92 -24.93
C ILE A 398 -5.17 8.34 -24.56
N ILE A 399 -5.52 7.22 -25.19
CA ILE A 399 -6.79 6.53 -24.96
C ILE A 399 -6.57 5.52 -23.85
N ALA A 400 -7.38 5.59 -22.79
CA ALA A 400 -7.32 4.64 -21.69
C ALA A 400 -7.58 3.21 -22.16
N THR A 401 -6.90 2.24 -21.54
CA THR A 401 -7.15 0.82 -21.76
C THR A 401 -8.60 0.50 -21.40
N GLN A 402 -9.35 -0.05 -22.34
CA GLN A 402 -10.73 -0.48 -22.09
C GLN A 402 -10.75 -1.88 -21.46
N LEU A 403 -11.78 -2.15 -20.66
CA LEU A 403 -11.91 -3.37 -19.89
C LEU A 403 -13.27 -4.01 -20.15
N ASP A 404 -13.26 -5.32 -20.44
CA ASP A 404 -14.44 -6.17 -20.51
C ASP A 404 -14.25 -7.38 -19.58
N ILE A 405 -15.29 -7.74 -18.82
CA ILE A 405 -15.27 -8.85 -17.87
C ILE A 405 -16.48 -9.74 -18.16
N ALA A 406 -16.22 -10.97 -18.61
CA ALA A 406 -17.23 -11.98 -18.98
C ALA A 406 -17.30 -13.14 -17.98
#